data_AF-A0A8H6XWK3-F1
#
_entry.id   AF-A0A8H6XWK3-F1
#
_cell.length_a   1.000
_cell.length_b   1.000
_cell.length_c   1.000
_cell.angle_alpha   90.00
_cell.angle_beta   90.00
_cell.angle_gamma   90.00
#
_symmetry.space_group_name_H-M   'P 1'
#
loop_
_entity.id
_entity.type
_entity.pdbx_description
1 polymer ?
#
loop_
_entity_poly.entity_id
_entity_poly.type
_entity_poly.pdbx_seq_one_letter_code
_entity_poly.pdbx_strand_id
1 'polypeptide(L)'
;MCPNTPKKLVDTLDKCIPIWKRMAHVEMPHNLGNRSTIISALSQAPNLGTLVVWDPHNWMNRIPPYIRTISTNSTLKHIQIKPTVPPTDYHFPRRKALYDEVQKDTKLKALWDFENERVIPTDDEIPSSAIEPPSSPFVYPARLASDPMAEDVIWERVLYFALRDVSERKRQFFESDRWDDDQDDDDLCDLAPFRLAPLLACKKFARLGVPHLYERPVLQHSWAVESFASQLAQQPLLGRRVRCLSINHGSDVAVFKRIIAQTPSLTELRGGRACRPMTWKAFSDLGKSSGSSLRSFGGIPISKASGAVNPDMFALFPQIKDFGWDTWTEFKIQPKLIPTDAFGQLVDLTVDRFDGSFLDVLAQMELPSLRTAAFPATARGDGAQFFKIHGAKLQELTLSERQIEDPELAIWHNCPSLTVLGVCYDKQHPVRSSCLKTSETHAYLERIVFRAKEFQRLTQPQKIELGQLMTALRSTASFPALREIQHPSCNWPTTEHEIKSSRWVKWAESLLERDVHLFGPNGVRWRPRLKFVTKNKQ
;
A
#
# COMPACT_ATOMS: atom_id res chain seq x y z
N MET A 1 5.03 -11.30 -4.48
CA MET A 1 6.10 -12.27 -4.88
C MET A 1 6.73 -13.00 -3.68
N CYS A 2 6.85 -14.35 -3.69
CA CYS A 2 7.70 -15.07 -2.72
C CYS A 2 9.13 -15.25 -3.28
N PRO A 3 10.16 -14.51 -2.79
CA PRO A 3 11.53 -14.60 -3.33
C PRO A 3 12.26 -15.90 -2.99
N ASN A 4 11.61 -16.80 -2.24
CA ASN A 4 12.21 -18.00 -1.67
C ASN A 4 11.36 -19.24 -1.96
N THR A 5 10.93 -19.49 -3.20
CA THR A 5 10.67 -20.91 -3.49
C THR A 5 12.01 -21.62 -3.38
N PRO A 6 12.15 -22.63 -2.49
CA PRO A 6 13.45 -23.23 -2.25
C PRO A 6 14.00 -23.74 -3.58
N LYS A 7 15.19 -23.29 -3.99
CA LYS A 7 15.87 -23.77 -5.21
C LYS A 7 15.83 -25.31 -5.29
N LYS A 8 15.99 -25.97 -4.13
CA LYS A 8 15.84 -27.41 -3.95
C LYS A 8 14.49 -27.98 -4.42
N LEU A 9 13.38 -27.29 -4.17
CA LEU A 9 12.05 -27.72 -4.62
C LEU A 9 11.95 -27.64 -6.14
N VAL A 10 12.42 -26.54 -6.74
CA VAL A 10 12.45 -26.37 -8.20
C VAL A 10 13.31 -27.46 -8.85
N ASP A 11 14.51 -27.69 -8.33
CA ASP A 11 15.42 -28.74 -8.81
C ASP A 11 14.85 -30.16 -8.64
N THR A 12 14.03 -30.38 -7.60
CA THR A 12 13.35 -31.66 -7.37
C THR A 12 12.21 -31.85 -8.36
N LEU A 13 11.35 -30.84 -8.54
CA LEU A 13 10.24 -30.89 -9.49
C LEU A 13 10.72 -31.08 -10.93
N ASP A 14 11.81 -30.43 -11.32
CA ASP A 14 12.44 -30.59 -12.64
C ASP A 14 12.80 -32.07 -12.95
N LYS A 15 13.28 -32.81 -11.94
CA LYS A 15 13.60 -34.23 -12.06
C LYS A 15 12.39 -35.15 -11.97
N CYS A 16 11.38 -34.77 -11.19
CA CYS A 16 10.20 -35.61 -10.94
C CYS A 16 9.17 -35.53 -12.07
N ILE A 17 8.96 -34.34 -12.66
CA ILE A 17 7.91 -34.11 -13.66
C ILE A 17 8.03 -35.05 -14.88
N PRO A 18 9.22 -35.26 -15.50
CA PRO A 18 9.34 -36.13 -16.67
C PRO A 18 9.07 -37.61 -16.40
N ILE A 19 9.21 -38.06 -15.15
CA ILE A 19 8.93 -39.45 -14.74
C ILE A 19 7.52 -39.62 -14.15
N TRP A 20 6.74 -38.55 -14.02
CA TRP A 20 5.44 -38.57 -13.37
C TRP A 20 4.34 -39.10 -14.30
N LYS A 21 4.14 -40.42 -14.29
CA LYS A 21 3.19 -41.12 -15.18
C LYS A 21 1.71 -40.79 -14.95
N ARG A 22 1.32 -40.11 -13.89
CA ARG A 22 -0.10 -39.83 -13.56
C ARG A 22 -0.46 -38.34 -13.61
N MET A 23 0.48 -37.49 -14.01
CA MET A 23 0.25 -36.05 -14.06
C MET A 23 -0.51 -35.69 -15.35
N ALA A 24 -1.84 -35.80 -15.31
CA ALA A 24 -2.71 -35.50 -16.45
C ALA A 24 -3.13 -34.02 -16.54
N HIS A 25 -3.13 -33.32 -15.41
CA HIS A 25 -3.62 -31.96 -15.27
C HIS A 25 -2.63 -31.14 -14.45
N VAL A 26 -2.27 -29.95 -14.92
CA VAL A 26 -1.41 -29.01 -14.20
C VAL A 26 -2.04 -27.63 -14.25
N GLU A 27 -2.19 -27.02 -13.09
CA GLU A 27 -2.66 -25.65 -12.94
C GLU A 27 -1.49 -24.77 -12.50
N MET A 28 -1.20 -23.72 -13.26
CA MET A 28 -0.02 -22.86 -13.07
C MET A 28 -0.43 -21.41 -12.83
N PRO A 29 0.07 -20.76 -11.76
CA PRO A 29 0.03 -19.31 -11.68
C PRO A 29 0.89 -18.69 -12.79
N HIS A 30 0.48 -17.52 -13.24
CA HIS A 30 1.10 -16.79 -14.36
C HIS A 30 2.60 -16.51 -14.20
N ASN A 31 3.08 -16.43 -12.96
CA ASN A 31 4.45 -16.02 -12.60
C ASN A 31 5.49 -17.15 -12.72
N LEU A 32 5.08 -18.37 -13.07
CA LEU A 32 6.00 -19.49 -13.34
C LEU A 32 6.83 -19.30 -14.62
N GLY A 33 6.47 -18.34 -15.47
CA GLY A 33 7.15 -18.04 -16.74
C GLY A 33 8.66 -17.79 -16.64
N ASN A 34 9.15 -17.37 -15.47
CA ASN A 34 10.57 -17.13 -15.22
C ASN A 34 11.37 -18.39 -14.82
N ARG A 35 10.75 -19.58 -14.77
CA ARG A 35 11.40 -20.84 -14.37
C ARG A 35 11.53 -21.81 -15.54
N SER A 36 12.50 -21.53 -16.40
CA SER A 36 12.77 -22.30 -17.62
C SER A 36 12.90 -23.81 -17.40
N THR A 37 13.40 -24.25 -16.24
CA THR A 37 13.57 -25.68 -15.90
C THR A 37 12.22 -26.40 -15.76
N ILE A 38 11.32 -25.90 -14.90
CA ILE A 38 9.97 -26.49 -14.73
C ILE A 38 9.21 -26.50 -16.06
N ILE A 39 9.31 -25.43 -16.84
CA ILE A 39 8.68 -25.32 -18.17
C ILE A 39 9.21 -26.41 -19.12
N SER A 40 10.53 -26.63 -19.14
CA SER A 40 11.15 -27.70 -19.92
C SER A 40 10.78 -29.09 -19.41
N ALA A 41 10.63 -29.27 -18.10
CA ALA A 41 10.21 -30.54 -17.54
C ALA A 41 8.75 -30.86 -17.93
N LEU A 42 7.86 -29.87 -17.87
CA LEU A 42 6.46 -30.00 -18.29
C LEU A 42 6.32 -30.32 -19.78
N SER A 43 7.19 -29.80 -20.63
CA SER A 43 7.17 -30.14 -22.06
C SER A 43 7.55 -31.60 -22.34
N GLN A 44 8.22 -32.27 -21.40
CA GLN A 44 8.62 -33.67 -21.46
C GLN A 44 7.73 -34.61 -20.64
N ALA A 45 6.70 -34.08 -19.95
CA ALA A 45 5.83 -34.89 -19.11
C ALA A 45 5.03 -35.91 -19.95
N PRO A 46 5.07 -37.22 -19.63
CA PRO A 46 4.63 -38.27 -20.54
C PRO A 46 3.11 -38.41 -20.66
N ASN A 47 2.33 -37.78 -19.79
CA ASN A 47 0.87 -37.92 -19.74
C ASN A 47 0.15 -36.59 -19.48
N LEU A 48 0.81 -35.44 -19.68
CA LEU A 48 0.22 -34.13 -19.41
C LEU A 48 -0.84 -33.83 -20.48
N GLY A 49 -2.12 -33.96 -20.13
CA GLY A 49 -3.24 -33.74 -21.05
C GLY A 49 -3.81 -32.33 -21.03
N THR A 50 -3.84 -31.68 -19.86
CA THR A 50 -4.42 -30.34 -19.68
C THR A 50 -3.49 -29.43 -18.91
N LEU A 51 -3.28 -28.24 -19.45
CA LEU A 51 -2.61 -27.13 -18.79
C LEU A 51 -3.64 -26.03 -18.51
N VAL A 52 -3.87 -25.71 -17.24
CA VAL A 52 -4.64 -24.53 -16.82
C VAL A 52 -3.67 -23.44 -16.45
N VAL A 53 -3.81 -22.27 -17.04
CA VAL A 53 -3.00 -21.11 -16.69
C VAL A 53 -3.88 -19.97 -16.26
N TRP A 54 -3.54 -19.39 -15.13
CA TRP A 54 -4.22 -18.21 -14.64
C TRP A 54 -3.74 -17.00 -15.45
N ASP A 55 -4.65 -16.29 -16.12
CA ASP A 55 -4.36 -15.13 -16.95
C ASP A 55 -3.80 -13.99 -16.09
N PRO A 56 -2.53 -13.59 -16.23
CA PRO A 56 -2.16 -12.27 -15.78
C PRO A 56 -2.73 -11.26 -16.76
N HIS A 57 -3.15 -10.10 -16.26
CA HIS A 57 -3.55 -8.97 -17.09
C HIS A 57 -2.53 -8.55 -18.17
N ASN A 58 -1.33 -9.14 -18.25
CA ASN A 58 -0.28 -8.83 -19.22
C ASN A 58 -0.17 -9.78 -20.43
N TRP A 59 -0.93 -10.88 -20.54
CA TRP A 59 -0.93 -11.71 -21.77
C TRP A 59 -1.65 -11.06 -22.95
N MET A 60 -2.19 -9.86 -22.75
CA MET A 60 -3.09 -9.20 -23.68
C MET A 60 -2.53 -9.03 -25.10
N ASN A 61 -1.21 -9.02 -25.29
CA ASN A 61 -0.63 -8.70 -26.60
C ASN A 61 0.20 -9.81 -27.26
N ARG A 62 0.70 -10.81 -26.52
CA ARG A 62 1.57 -11.86 -27.06
C ARG A 62 1.49 -13.18 -26.32
N ILE A 63 1.73 -14.29 -27.01
CA ILE A 63 1.81 -15.62 -26.40
C ILE A 63 3.09 -15.70 -25.55
N PRO A 64 3.01 -16.01 -24.25
CA PRO A 64 4.20 -16.15 -23.41
C PRO A 64 5.14 -17.23 -23.96
N PRO A 65 6.47 -17.01 -23.95
CA PRO A 65 7.43 -17.98 -24.50
C PRO A 65 7.29 -19.39 -23.92
N TYR A 66 6.94 -19.50 -22.63
CA TYR A 66 6.78 -20.79 -21.97
C TYR A 66 5.55 -21.58 -22.43
N ILE A 67 4.48 -20.92 -22.89
CA ILE A 67 3.32 -21.61 -23.47
C ILE A 67 3.74 -22.29 -24.75
N ARG A 68 4.56 -21.61 -25.57
CA ARG A 68 5.16 -22.22 -26.78
C ARG A 68 6.03 -23.43 -26.40
N THR A 69 6.85 -23.32 -25.36
CA THR A 69 7.67 -24.45 -24.88
C THR A 69 6.82 -25.62 -24.38
N ILE A 70 5.80 -25.39 -23.55
CA ILE A 70 4.96 -26.48 -23.03
C ILE A 70 4.12 -27.10 -24.13
N SER A 71 3.69 -26.31 -25.11
CA SER A 71 2.96 -26.81 -26.28
C SER A 71 3.75 -27.80 -27.12
N THR A 72 5.08 -27.91 -26.95
CA THR A 72 5.87 -28.95 -27.63
C THR A 72 5.57 -30.35 -27.11
N ASN A 73 4.99 -30.49 -25.90
CA ASN A 73 4.55 -31.76 -25.34
C ASN A 73 3.57 -32.48 -26.28
N SER A 74 3.88 -33.72 -26.67
CA SER A 74 3.06 -34.51 -27.60
C SER A 74 1.77 -35.05 -26.98
N THR A 75 1.67 -35.08 -25.65
CA THR A 75 0.52 -35.60 -24.91
C THR A 75 -0.46 -34.51 -24.48
N LEU A 76 -0.06 -33.24 -24.58
CA LEU A 76 -0.91 -32.11 -24.27
C LEU A 76 -2.05 -32.02 -25.29
N LYS A 77 -3.27 -31.91 -24.77
CA LYS A 77 -4.50 -31.84 -25.56
C LYS A 77 -5.18 -30.48 -25.40
N HIS A 78 -5.10 -29.89 -24.21
CA HIS A 78 -5.83 -28.66 -23.88
C HIS A 78 -4.97 -27.67 -23.11
N ILE A 79 -5.08 -26.40 -23.50
CA ILE A 79 -4.61 -25.23 -22.76
C ILE A 79 -5.85 -24.41 -22.41
N GLN A 80 -6.13 -24.28 -21.13
CA GLN A 80 -7.22 -23.48 -20.58
C GLN A 80 -6.65 -22.22 -19.94
N ILE A 81 -7.25 -21.08 -20.24
CA ILE A 81 -6.96 -19.83 -19.56
C ILE A 81 -8.08 -19.57 -18.57
N LYS A 82 -7.73 -19.54 -17.28
CA LYS A 82 -8.63 -19.05 -16.25
C LYS A 82 -8.35 -17.58 -16.02
N PRO A 83 -9.29 -16.68 -16.31
CA PRO A 83 -9.07 -15.29 -15.98
C PRO A 83 -9.02 -15.14 -14.45
N THR A 84 -8.04 -14.38 -13.95
CA THR A 84 -7.94 -14.04 -12.52
C THR A 84 -9.09 -13.14 -12.06
N VAL A 85 -9.74 -12.45 -12.99
CA VAL A 85 -10.88 -11.56 -12.76
C VAL A 85 -11.99 -11.91 -13.76
N PRO A 86 -13.26 -12.01 -13.35
CA PRO A 86 -14.36 -12.31 -14.27
C PRO A 86 -14.34 -11.38 -15.50
N PRO A 87 -14.59 -11.92 -16.72
CA PRO A 87 -14.46 -11.16 -17.95
C PRO A 87 -15.45 -9.98 -17.94
N THR A 88 -14.91 -8.76 -17.86
CA THR A 88 -15.64 -7.54 -18.20
C THR A 88 -15.55 -7.28 -19.71
N ASP A 89 -16.52 -6.58 -20.29
CA ASP A 89 -16.58 -6.24 -21.73
C ASP A 89 -15.30 -5.56 -22.26
N TYR A 90 -14.47 -4.99 -21.38
CA TYR A 90 -13.21 -4.34 -21.72
C TYR A 90 -12.06 -5.29 -22.07
N HIS A 91 -12.14 -6.58 -21.75
CA HIS A 91 -11.04 -7.53 -22.02
C HIS A 91 -11.05 -8.09 -23.44
N PHE A 92 -12.20 -8.10 -24.11
CA PHE A 92 -12.36 -8.72 -25.42
C PHE A 92 -11.56 -8.01 -26.54
N PRO A 93 -11.57 -6.66 -26.65
CA PRO A 93 -10.79 -5.96 -27.68
C PRO A 93 -9.28 -6.15 -27.50
N ARG A 94 -8.81 -6.31 -26.26
CA ARG A 94 -7.39 -6.49 -25.94
C ARG A 94 -6.92 -7.92 -26.23
N ARG A 95 -7.75 -8.93 -25.97
CA ARG A 95 -7.44 -10.33 -26.30
C ARG A 95 -7.39 -10.62 -27.81
N LYS A 96 -7.85 -9.70 -28.67
CA LYS A 96 -7.79 -9.86 -30.12
C LYS A 96 -6.35 -10.10 -30.62
N ALA A 97 -5.36 -9.37 -30.10
CA ALA A 97 -3.97 -9.55 -30.51
C ALA A 97 -3.42 -10.93 -30.14
N LEU A 98 -3.70 -11.40 -28.92
CA LEU A 98 -3.36 -12.75 -28.48
C LEU A 98 -4.08 -13.81 -29.31
N TYR A 99 -5.39 -13.64 -29.56
CA TYR A 99 -6.18 -14.53 -30.40
C TYR A 99 -5.60 -14.61 -31.81
N ASP A 100 -5.32 -13.46 -32.44
CA ASP A 100 -4.71 -13.39 -33.77
C ASP A 100 -3.33 -14.06 -33.80
N GLU A 101 -2.55 -13.98 -32.72
CA GLU A 101 -1.27 -14.68 -32.60
C GLU A 101 -1.44 -16.20 -32.43
N VAL A 102 -2.40 -16.65 -31.62
CA VAL A 102 -2.71 -18.09 -31.43
C VAL A 102 -3.23 -18.68 -32.73
N GLN A 103 -4.07 -17.95 -33.47
CA GLN A 103 -4.59 -18.41 -34.76
C GLN A 103 -3.50 -18.59 -35.83
N LYS A 104 -2.37 -17.88 -35.72
CA LYS A 104 -1.21 -18.03 -36.61
C LYS A 104 -0.35 -19.24 -36.26
N ASP A 105 -0.47 -19.78 -35.06
CA ASP A 105 0.29 -20.94 -34.60
C ASP A 105 -0.58 -22.20 -34.68
N THR A 106 -0.34 -23.02 -35.70
CA THR A 106 -1.18 -24.20 -36.00
C THR A 106 -1.27 -25.17 -34.82
N LYS A 107 -0.20 -25.27 -34.02
CA LYS A 107 -0.14 -26.19 -32.88
C LYS A 107 -0.93 -25.63 -31.70
N LEU A 108 -0.69 -24.37 -31.35
CA LEU A 108 -1.42 -23.72 -30.24
C LEU A 108 -2.90 -23.59 -30.57
N LYS A 109 -3.25 -23.27 -31.81
CA LYS A 109 -4.65 -23.24 -32.27
C LYS A 109 -5.40 -24.54 -31.97
N ALA A 110 -4.74 -25.69 -32.13
CA ALA A 110 -5.35 -27.00 -31.86
C ALA A 110 -5.45 -27.34 -30.36
N LEU A 111 -4.57 -26.75 -29.54
CA LEU A 111 -4.53 -26.98 -28.10
C LEU A 111 -5.42 -26.01 -27.32
N TRP A 112 -5.72 -24.85 -27.89
CA TRP A 112 -6.37 -23.75 -27.20
C TRP A 112 -7.88 -23.81 -27.36
N ASP A 113 -8.58 -23.93 -26.24
CA ASP A 113 -10.04 -23.99 -26.23
C ASP A 113 -10.62 -22.60 -25.95
N PHE A 114 -10.99 -21.89 -27.02
CA PHE A 114 -11.65 -20.58 -26.92
C PHE A 114 -13.17 -20.69 -26.70
N GLU A 115 -13.77 -21.84 -26.96
CA GLU A 115 -15.23 -22.01 -26.89
C GLU A 115 -15.70 -22.12 -25.45
N ASN A 116 -14.89 -22.74 -24.58
CA ASN A 116 -15.17 -22.84 -23.14
C ASN A 116 -14.99 -21.51 -22.36
N GLU A 117 -14.43 -20.44 -22.95
CA GLU A 117 -14.40 -19.11 -22.30
C GLU A 117 -15.77 -18.40 -22.32
N ARG A 118 -16.71 -18.84 -23.17
CA ARG A 118 -18.02 -18.17 -23.34
C ARG A 118 -19.13 -18.70 -22.44
N VAL A 119 -18.94 -19.85 -21.80
CA VAL A 119 -19.96 -20.48 -20.96
C VAL A 119 -19.56 -20.30 -19.50
N ILE A 120 -19.95 -19.17 -18.92
CA ILE A 120 -20.14 -19.13 -17.46
C ILE A 120 -21.28 -20.11 -17.19
N PRO A 121 -21.13 -21.13 -16.33
CA PRO A 121 -22.24 -21.98 -15.95
C PRO A 121 -23.35 -21.09 -15.42
N THR A 122 -24.48 -21.03 -16.11
CA THR A 122 -25.71 -20.48 -15.56
C THR A 122 -26.11 -21.40 -14.40
N ASP A 123 -26.44 -20.81 -13.24
CA ASP A 123 -26.76 -21.51 -11.98
C ASP A 123 -27.91 -22.54 -12.07
N ASP A 124 -28.52 -22.72 -13.25
CA ASP A 124 -29.68 -23.58 -13.49
C ASP A 124 -29.35 -25.09 -13.58
N GLU A 125 -28.08 -25.51 -13.52
CA GLU A 125 -27.69 -26.93 -13.62
C GLU A 125 -27.17 -27.57 -12.32
N ILE A 126 -27.44 -26.98 -11.15
CA ILE A 126 -27.26 -27.69 -9.87
C ILE A 126 -28.61 -28.33 -9.48
N PRO A 127 -28.75 -29.67 -9.47
CA PRO A 127 -29.97 -30.31 -8.99
C PRO A 127 -30.21 -29.92 -7.54
N SER A 128 -31.28 -29.16 -7.29
CA SER A 128 -31.67 -28.60 -5.99
C SER A 128 -32.11 -29.66 -4.95
N SER A 129 -31.89 -30.95 -5.22
CA SER A 129 -32.36 -32.06 -4.39
C SER A 129 -31.22 -33.02 -4.04
N ALA A 130 -30.45 -32.75 -2.98
CA ALA A 130 -29.78 -33.77 -2.15
C ALA A 130 -28.80 -33.21 -1.09
N ILE A 131 -29.09 -32.08 -0.44
CA ILE A 131 -28.43 -31.75 0.83
C ILE A 131 -29.49 -31.19 1.78
N GLU A 132 -30.10 -32.07 2.58
CA GLU A 132 -30.69 -31.59 3.83
C GLU A 132 -29.53 -31.01 4.66
N PRO A 133 -29.53 -29.71 4.99
CA PRO A 133 -28.48 -29.16 5.81
C PRO A 133 -28.47 -29.92 7.13
N PRO A 134 -27.31 -30.40 7.61
CA PRO A 134 -27.23 -31.00 8.93
C PRO A 134 -27.88 -30.02 9.90
N SER A 135 -28.76 -30.53 10.77
CA SER A 135 -29.51 -29.79 11.79
C SER A 135 -28.53 -28.96 12.61
N SER A 136 -28.23 -27.76 12.13
CA SER A 136 -27.23 -26.91 12.69
C SER A 136 -27.81 -26.39 14.00
N PRO A 137 -27.15 -26.61 15.14
CA PRO A 137 -27.57 -26.02 16.42
C PRO A 137 -27.40 -24.50 16.44
N PHE A 138 -26.97 -23.90 15.32
CA PHE A 138 -26.91 -22.46 15.14
C PHE A 138 -28.33 -21.89 15.04
N VAL A 139 -28.90 -21.55 16.20
CA VAL A 139 -30.11 -20.74 16.29
C VAL A 139 -29.80 -19.39 15.66
N TYR A 140 -30.29 -19.20 14.44
CA TYR A 140 -30.14 -17.94 13.71
C TYR A 140 -30.65 -16.80 14.60
N PRO A 141 -29.88 -15.73 14.85
CA PRO A 141 -30.34 -14.59 15.65
C PRO A 141 -31.66 -14.00 15.14
N ALA A 142 -31.97 -14.16 13.85
CA ALA A 142 -33.25 -13.74 13.26
C ALA A 142 -34.47 -14.46 13.84
N ARG A 143 -34.34 -15.64 14.44
CA ARG A 143 -35.45 -16.29 15.16
C ARG A 143 -35.71 -15.69 16.55
N LEU A 144 -34.81 -14.84 17.06
CA LEU A 144 -34.95 -14.17 18.35
C LEU A 144 -35.66 -12.82 18.25
N ALA A 145 -35.73 -12.23 17.06
CA ALA A 145 -36.49 -11.00 16.82
C ALA A 145 -37.78 -11.33 16.06
N SER A 146 -38.90 -11.39 16.77
CA SER A 146 -40.24 -11.36 16.15
C SER A 146 -40.53 -10.04 15.42
N ASP A 147 -39.60 -9.08 15.46
CA ASP A 147 -39.65 -7.77 14.79
C ASP A 147 -38.65 -7.70 13.61
N PRO A 148 -39.14 -7.66 12.36
CA PRO A 148 -38.31 -7.50 11.16
C PRO A 148 -37.42 -6.24 11.16
N MET A 149 -37.83 -5.16 11.85
CA MET A 149 -37.04 -3.93 11.94
C MET A 149 -35.82 -4.12 12.85
N ALA A 150 -36.01 -4.75 14.00
CA ALA A 150 -34.90 -5.12 14.88
C ALA A 150 -33.89 -6.04 14.16
N GLU A 151 -34.40 -6.98 13.35
CA GLU A 151 -33.54 -7.87 12.56
C GLU A 151 -32.71 -7.09 11.51
N ASP A 152 -33.33 -6.13 10.82
CA ASP A 152 -32.65 -5.25 9.86
C ASP A 152 -31.53 -4.44 10.54
N VAL A 153 -31.80 -3.84 11.70
CA VAL A 153 -30.81 -3.05 12.47
C VAL A 153 -29.63 -3.91 12.91
N ILE A 154 -29.90 -5.15 13.36
CA ILE A 154 -28.83 -6.10 13.75
C ILE A 154 -27.96 -6.43 12.55
N TRP A 155 -28.56 -6.83 11.41
CA TRP A 155 -27.80 -7.20 10.22
C TRP A 155 -27.08 -6.02 9.57
N GLU A 156 -27.68 -4.82 9.59
CA GLU A 156 -27.03 -3.59 9.16
C GLU A 156 -25.75 -3.36 9.97
N ARG A 157 -25.80 -3.52 11.29
CA ARG A 157 -24.63 -3.38 12.16
C ARG A 157 -23.56 -4.45 11.91
N VAL A 158 -23.97 -5.70 11.68
CA VAL A 158 -23.05 -6.80 11.33
C VAL A 158 -22.35 -6.50 10.00
N LEU A 159 -23.12 -6.13 8.97
CA LEU A 159 -22.59 -5.79 7.65
C LEU A 159 -21.69 -4.56 7.70
N TYR A 160 -22.03 -3.56 8.51
CA TYR A 160 -21.19 -2.40 8.76
C TYR A 160 -19.78 -2.81 9.22
N PHE A 161 -19.69 -3.67 10.24
CA PHE A 161 -18.38 -4.15 10.71
C PHE A 161 -17.68 -5.03 9.66
N ALA A 162 -18.39 -5.97 9.04
CA ALA A 162 -17.82 -6.86 8.02
C ALA A 162 -17.23 -6.08 6.83
N LEU A 163 -17.88 -4.98 6.43
CA LEU A 163 -17.46 -4.17 5.28
C LEU A 163 -16.44 -3.08 5.62
N ARG A 164 -16.36 -2.64 6.90
CA ARG A 164 -15.44 -1.60 7.39
C ARG A 164 -14.10 -2.16 7.88
N ASP A 165 -14.13 -3.23 8.68
CA ASP A 165 -12.97 -3.74 9.44
C ASP A 165 -11.81 -4.20 8.54
N VAL A 166 -12.11 -4.66 7.33
CA VAL A 166 -11.12 -5.05 6.32
C VAL A 166 -10.18 -3.90 5.95
N SER A 167 -10.67 -2.66 5.96
CA SER A 167 -9.89 -1.47 5.58
C SER A 167 -9.02 -0.92 6.73
N GLU A 168 -9.49 -1.01 7.97
CA GLU A 168 -8.78 -0.45 9.15
C GLU A 168 -7.68 -1.37 9.65
N ARG A 169 -7.89 -2.69 9.65
CA ARG A 169 -6.84 -3.65 10.05
C ARG A 169 -5.60 -3.52 9.19
N LYS A 170 -5.77 -3.40 7.86
CA LYS A 170 -4.63 -3.20 6.96
C LYS A 170 -4.06 -1.78 7.01
N ARG A 171 -4.86 -0.75 7.36
CA ARG A 171 -4.35 0.61 7.55
C ARG A 171 -3.27 0.67 8.64
N GLN A 172 -3.42 -0.06 9.74
CA GLN A 172 -2.38 -0.16 10.76
C GLN A 172 -1.09 -0.84 10.24
N PHE A 173 -1.21 -1.80 9.33
CA PHE A 173 -0.05 -2.43 8.68
C PHE A 173 0.61 -1.49 7.65
N PHE A 174 -0.16 -0.80 6.81
CA PHE A 174 0.38 0.05 5.74
C PHE A 174 0.78 1.46 6.19
N GLU A 175 0.23 1.99 7.29
CA GLU A 175 0.71 3.25 7.86
C GLU A 175 2.04 3.08 8.59
N SER A 176 2.33 1.87 9.07
CA SER A 176 3.67 1.46 9.53
C SER A 176 4.67 1.39 8.36
N ASP A 177 4.25 0.82 7.22
CA ASP A 177 5.09 0.60 6.03
C ASP A 177 4.74 1.56 4.88
N ARG A 178 4.60 2.86 5.18
CA ARG A 178 4.07 3.90 4.29
C ARG A 178 4.84 4.19 2.99
N TRP A 179 5.78 3.33 2.57
CA TRP A 179 6.59 3.49 1.36
C TRP A 179 6.99 2.18 0.66
N ASP A 180 6.14 1.16 0.62
CA ASP A 180 6.46 -0.04 -0.15
C ASP A 180 6.28 0.20 -1.66
N ASP A 181 7.40 0.23 -2.38
CA ASP A 181 7.48 0.55 -3.83
C ASP A 181 7.40 -0.70 -4.74
N ASP A 182 7.55 -1.91 -4.17
CA ASP A 182 7.74 -3.15 -4.95
C ASP A 182 6.87 -4.33 -4.50
N GLN A 183 6.01 -4.15 -3.49
CA GLN A 183 5.12 -5.22 -3.07
C GLN A 183 3.83 -5.11 -3.88
N ASP A 184 3.74 -5.98 -4.90
CA ASP A 184 2.63 -6.13 -5.85
C ASP A 184 1.31 -5.56 -5.27
N ASP A 185 0.78 -4.47 -5.85
CA ASP A 185 -0.55 -3.89 -5.56
C ASP A 185 -1.69 -4.94 -5.63
N ASP A 186 -1.40 -6.15 -6.09
CA ASP A 186 -2.25 -7.34 -6.09
C ASP A 186 -2.72 -7.78 -4.69
N ASP A 187 -1.99 -7.54 -3.60
CA ASP A 187 -2.42 -7.99 -2.25
C ASP A 187 -3.66 -7.23 -1.71
N LEU A 188 -4.01 -6.09 -2.31
CA LEU A 188 -5.27 -5.41 -2.07
C LEU A 188 -6.39 -5.91 -2.98
N CYS A 189 -6.09 -6.47 -4.16
CA CYS A 189 -7.08 -7.05 -5.09
C CYS A 189 -7.82 -8.24 -4.45
N ASP A 190 -7.13 -8.99 -3.58
CA ASP A 190 -7.70 -10.11 -2.83
C ASP A 190 -8.82 -9.70 -1.85
N LEU A 191 -9.01 -8.40 -1.58
CA LEU A 191 -10.03 -7.94 -0.63
C LEU A 191 -11.41 -7.69 -1.25
N ALA A 192 -11.48 -7.48 -2.57
CA ALA A 192 -12.75 -7.25 -3.25
C ALA A 192 -13.73 -8.45 -3.10
N PRO A 193 -13.29 -9.72 -3.24
CA PRO A 193 -14.15 -10.88 -3.00
C PRO A 193 -14.74 -10.91 -1.58
N PHE A 194 -13.93 -10.58 -0.55
CA PHE A 194 -14.39 -10.62 0.84
C PHE A 194 -15.42 -9.53 1.17
N ARG A 195 -15.33 -8.35 0.54
CA ARG A 195 -16.32 -7.28 0.75
C ARG A 195 -17.64 -7.54 0.03
N LEU A 196 -17.61 -8.20 -1.13
CA LEU A 196 -18.82 -8.45 -1.91
C LEU A 196 -19.54 -9.73 -1.46
N ALA A 197 -18.83 -10.74 -0.95
CA ALA A 197 -19.43 -12.02 -0.57
C ALA A 197 -20.66 -11.91 0.35
N PRO A 198 -20.68 -11.06 1.41
CA PRO A 198 -21.88 -10.89 2.23
C PRO A 198 -23.07 -10.35 1.43
N LEU A 199 -22.84 -9.46 0.46
CA LEU A 199 -23.90 -8.84 -0.32
C LEU A 199 -24.53 -9.80 -1.33
N LEU A 200 -23.77 -10.78 -1.78
CA LEU A 200 -24.22 -11.82 -2.72
C LEU A 200 -24.99 -12.95 -2.03
N ALA A 201 -24.96 -13.03 -0.70
CA ALA A 201 -25.62 -14.09 0.05
C ALA A 201 -27.15 -14.06 -0.08
N CYS A 202 -27.77 -12.88 0.02
CA CYS A 202 -29.22 -12.71 -0.17
C CYS A 202 -29.63 -11.25 -0.46
N LYS A 203 -30.85 -11.05 -0.97
CA LYS A 203 -31.41 -9.71 -1.27
C LYS A 203 -31.46 -8.78 -0.05
N LYS A 204 -31.67 -9.34 1.15
CA LYS A 204 -31.68 -8.56 2.41
C LYS A 204 -30.29 -7.98 2.69
N PHE A 205 -29.24 -8.79 2.56
CA PHE A 205 -27.87 -8.34 2.80
C PHE A 205 -27.41 -7.36 1.73
N ALA A 206 -27.80 -7.57 0.47
CA ALA A 206 -27.59 -6.57 -0.58
C ALA A 206 -28.23 -5.21 -0.20
N ARG A 207 -29.52 -5.20 0.18
CA ARG A 207 -30.23 -3.96 0.55
C ARG A 207 -29.57 -3.24 1.74
N LEU A 208 -29.21 -3.98 2.79
CA LEU A 208 -28.65 -3.41 4.03
C LEU A 208 -27.16 -3.05 3.86
N GLY A 209 -26.39 -3.82 3.11
CA GLY A 209 -24.94 -3.67 3.01
C GLY A 209 -24.46 -2.74 1.89
N VAL A 210 -25.22 -2.56 0.80
CA VAL A 210 -24.89 -1.59 -0.26
C VAL A 210 -24.62 -0.17 0.28
N PRO A 211 -25.42 0.41 1.19
CA PRO A 211 -25.08 1.69 1.82
C PRO A 211 -23.65 1.75 2.37
N HIS A 212 -23.23 0.72 3.10
CA HIS A 212 -21.91 0.64 3.74
C HIS A 212 -20.79 0.32 2.76
N LEU A 213 -21.08 -0.42 1.67
CA LEU A 213 -20.12 -0.62 0.59
C LEU A 213 -19.74 0.72 -0.06
N TYR A 214 -20.74 1.55 -0.34
CA TYR A 214 -20.56 2.88 -0.94
C TYR A 214 -20.03 3.94 0.02
N GLU A 215 -20.08 3.71 1.33
CA GLU A 215 -19.49 4.61 2.32
C GLU A 215 -17.97 4.72 2.13
N ARG A 216 -17.31 3.62 1.75
CA ARG A 216 -15.85 3.51 1.62
C ARG A 216 -15.40 2.74 0.37
N PRO A 217 -15.68 3.23 -0.85
CA PRO A 217 -15.19 2.65 -2.10
C PRO A 217 -13.65 2.66 -2.17
N VAL A 218 -13.10 1.53 -2.60
CA VAL A 218 -11.68 1.39 -2.95
C VAL A 218 -11.62 1.04 -4.43
N LEU A 219 -11.13 1.97 -5.24
CA LEU A 219 -11.13 1.90 -6.69
C LEU A 219 -9.71 1.60 -7.17
N GLN A 220 -9.45 0.32 -7.41
CA GLN A 220 -8.12 -0.16 -7.79
C GLN A 220 -7.84 0.01 -9.27
N HIS A 221 -8.83 0.00 -10.14
CA HIS A 221 -8.57 0.03 -11.58
C HIS A 221 -9.27 1.20 -12.24
N SER A 222 -8.72 1.68 -13.36
CA SER A 222 -9.32 2.79 -14.12
C SER A 222 -10.76 2.48 -14.54
N TRP A 223 -11.06 1.24 -14.93
CA TRP A 223 -12.41 0.79 -15.28
C TRP A 223 -13.36 0.79 -14.07
N ALA A 224 -12.84 0.51 -12.86
CA ALA A 224 -13.64 0.57 -11.63
C ALA A 224 -13.98 2.03 -11.30
N VAL A 225 -13.06 2.97 -11.55
CA VAL A 225 -13.31 4.41 -11.41
C VAL A 225 -14.37 4.89 -12.41
N GLU A 226 -14.29 4.46 -13.67
CA GLU A 226 -15.30 4.77 -14.70
C GLU A 226 -16.68 4.18 -14.37
N SER A 227 -16.71 2.91 -13.96
CA SER A 227 -17.94 2.22 -13.56
C SER A 227 -18.58 2.88 -12.35
N PHE A 228 -17.77 3.24 -11.36
CA PHE A 228 -18.22 3.95 -10.17
C PHE A 228 -18.79 5.33 -10.51
N ALA A 229 -18.10 6.12 -11.35
CA ALA A 229 -18.61 7.40 -11.80
C ALA A 229 -19.94 7.27 -12.56
N SER A 230 -20.08 6.25 -13.40
CA SER A 230 -21.30 5.97 -14.15
C SER A 230 -22.45 5.60 -13.20
N GLN A 231 -22.16 4.77 -12.20
CA GLN A 231 -23.13 4.36 -11.20
C GLN A 231 -23.59 5.52 -10.32
N LEU A 232 -22.68 6.41 -9.91
CA LEU A 232 -23.04 7.61 -9.16
C LEU A 232 -23.90 8.57 -10.00
N ALA A 233 -23.66 8.64 -11.32
CA ALA A 233 -24.50 9.45 -12.22
C ALA A 233 -25.92 8.87 -12.35
N GLN A 234 -26.06 7.54 -12.38
CA GLN A 234 -27.35 6.87 -12.41
C GLN A 234 -28.07 6.94 -11.06
N GLN A 235 -27.33 6.90 -9.95
CA GLN A 235 -27.87 6.88 -8.59
C GLN A 235 -27.17 7.90 -7.68
N PRO A 236 -27.49 9.21 -7.80
CA PRO A 236 -26.82 10.27 -7.04
C PRO A 236 -26.92 10.13 -5.51
N LEU A 237 -27.93 9.42 -5.01
CA LEU A 237 -28.08 9.13 -3.58
C LEU A 237 -26.92 8.29 -3.02
N LEU A 238 -26.32 7.41 -3.84
CA LEU A 238 -25.13 6.64 -3.45
C LEU A 238 -23.93 7.56 -3.23
N GLY A 239 -23.79 8.59 -4.07
CA GLY A 239 -22.69 9.56 -3.97
C GLY A 239 -22.70 10.33 -2.66
N ARG A 240 -23.90 10.68 -2.16
CA ARG A 240 -24.08 11.33 -0.85
C ARG A 240 -23.67 10.44 0.34
N ARG A 241 -23.61 9.13 0.15
CA ARG A 241 -23.17 8.17 1.18
C ARG A 241 -21.66 8.01 1.22
N VAL A 242 -20.93 8.38 0.17
CA VAL A 242 -19.48 8.26 0.11
C VAL A 242 -18.84 9.18 1.13
N ARG A 243 -18.12 8.58 2.09
CA ARG A 243 -17.36 9.29 3.14
C ARG A 243 -15.86 9.14 2.94
N CYS A 244 -15.40 7.97 2.52
CA CYS A 244 -13.99 7.72 2.22
C CYS A 244 -13.86 7.24 0.78
N LEU A 245 -12.95 7.82 0.00
CA LEU A 245 -12.67 7.39 -1.36
C LEU A 245 -11.18 7.11 -1.51
N SER A 246 -10.84 5.87 -1.86
CA SER A 246 -9.47 5.47 -2.18
C SER A 246 -9.35 5.15 -3.66
N ILE A 247 -8.42 5.77 -4.38
CA ILE A 247 -8.20 5.58 -5.81
C ILE A 247 -6.75 5.23 -6.06
N ASN A 248 -6.47 3.99 -6.47
CA ASN A 248 -5.08 3.57 -6.70
C ASN A 248 -4.62 3.86 -8.12
N HIS A 249 -5.50 3.72 -9.11
CA HIS A 249 -5.17 3.94 -10.52
C HIS A 249 -5.91 5.13 -11.08
N GLY A 250 -5.19 5.97 -11.83
CA GLY A 250 -5.78 7.14 -12.44
C GLY A 250 -6.80 6.83 -13.53
N SER A 251 -7.92 7.55 -13.48
CA SER A 251 -8.87 7.67 -14.60
C SER A 251 -8.58 8.94 -15.42
N ASP A 252 -9.40 9.17 -16.44
CA ASP A 252 -9.52 10.49 -17.04
C ASP A 252 -9.90 11.54 -15.98
N VAL A 253 -9.35 12.76 -16.11
CA VAL A 253 -9.64 13.91 -15.22
C VAL A 253 -11.13 14.24 -15.20
N ALA A 254 -11.82 14.07 -16.32
CA ALA A 254 -13.27 14.29 -16.42
C ALA A 254 -14.06 13.28 -15.58
N VAL A 255 -13.63 12.02 -15.53
CA VAL A 255 -14.26 10.98 -14.71
C VAL A 255 -14.12 11.33 -13.23
N PHE A 256 -12.92 11.73 -12.82
CA PHE A 256 -12.64 12.12 -11.43
C PHE A 256 -13.46 13.34 -11.00
N LYS A 257 -13.58 14.34 -11.89
CA LYS A 257 -14.43 15.51 -11.66
C LYS A 257 -15.90 15.13 -11.44
N ARG A 258 -16.43 14.16 -12.21
CA ARG A 258 -17.81 13.66 -12.01
C ARG A 258 -18.01 13.02 -10.65
N ILE A 259 -17.03 12.23 -10.20
CA ILE A 259 -17.08 11.60 -8.87
C ILE A 259 -17.13 12.68 -7.78
N ILE A 260 -16.20 13.64 -7.79
CA ILE A 260 -16.17 14.72 -6.78
C ILE A 260 -17.50 15.47 -6.69
N ALA A 261 -18.06 15.83 -7.85
CA ALA A 261 -19.32 16.57 -7.91
C ALA A 261 -20.51 15.78 -7.33
N GLN A 262 -20.41 14.45 -7.26
CA GLN A 262 -21.44 13.57 -6.75
C GLN A 262 -21.17 13.10 -5.31
N THR A 263 -20.00 13.42 -4.73
CA THR A 263 -19.60 13.05 -3.37
C THR A 263 -19.38 14.27 -2.45
N PRO A 264 -20.40 15.12 -2.22
CA PRO A 264 -20.26 16.34 -1.41
C PRO A 264 -20.00 16.07 0.08
N SER A 265 -20.19 14.83 0.51
CA SER A 265 -20.09 14.37 1.90
C SER A 265 -18.75 13.70 2.23
N LEU A 266 -17.77 13.82 1.33
CA LEU A 266 -16.47 13.19 1.41
C LEU A 266 -15.66 13.74 2.59
N THR A 267 -15.25 12.84 3.49
CA THR A 267 -14.42 13.14 4.65
C THR A 267 -12.97 12.69 4.47
N GLU A 268 -12.72 11.71 3.60
CA GLU A 268 -11.38 11.21 3.30
C GLU A 268 -11.22 10.94 1.81
N LEU A 269 -10.12 11.42 1.25
CA LEU A 269 -9.73 11.15 -0.14
C LEU A 269 -8.26 10.72 -0.17
N ARG A 270 -8.01 9.49 -0.62
CA ARG A 270 -6.67 8.91 -0.71
C ARG A 270 -6.37 8.44 -2.13
N GLY A 271 -5.16 8.74 -2.58
CA GLY A 271 -4.61 8.19 -3.82
C GLY A 271 -3.56 7.12 -3.53
N GLY A 272 -3.44 6.16 -4.45
CA GLY A 272 -2.27 5.28 -4.53
C GLY A 272 -1.20 5.84 -5.48
N ARG A 273 -0.04 5.19 -5.53
CA ARG A 273 1.10 5.61 -6.38
C ARG A 273 0.76 5.71 -7.86
N ALA A 274 -0.08 4.80 -8.36
CA ALA A 274 -0.51 4.78 -9.75
C ALA A 274 -1.65 5.79 -10.06
N CYS A 275 -2.01 6.65 -9.10
CA CYS A 275 -3.01 7.67 -9.31
C CYS A 275 -2.48 8.72 -10.28
N ARG A 276 -3.25 9.00 -11.33
CA ARG A 276 -2.91 10.08 -12.25
C ARG A 276 -2.99 11.42 -11.53
N PRO A 277 -2.12 12.38 -11.87
CA PRO A 277 -2.21 13.71 -11.31
C PRO A 277 -3.56 14.36 -11.57
N MET A 278 -4.16 14.87 -10.49
CA MET A 278 -5.35 15.71 -10.54
C MET A 278 -4.97 17.09 -11.06
N THR A 279 -5.75 17.66 -11.97
CA THR A 279 -5.51 19.05 -12.38
C THR A 279 -5.78 20.02 -11.24
N TRP A 280 -5.10 21.17 -11.23
CA TRP A 280 -5.34 22.23 -10.24
C TRP A 280 -6.81 22.64 -10.15
N LYS A 281 -7.50 22.71 -11.29
CA LYS A 281 -8.94 23.00 -11.36
C LYS A 281 -9.77 21.93 -10.64
N ALA A 282 -9.46 20.65 -10.83
CA ALA A 282 -10.15 19.57 -10.12
C ALA A 282 -9.89 19.60 -8.60
N PHE A 283 -8.69 20.02 -8.17
CA PHE A 283 -8.39 20.20 -6.75
C PHE A 283 -9.17 21.38 -6.14
N SER A 284 -9.33 22.48 -6.89
CA SER A 284 -10.21 23.59 -6.48
C SER A 284 -11.69 23.17 -6.45
N ASP A 285 -12.15 22.40 -7.44
CA ASP A 285 -13.52 21.87 -7.49
C ASP A 285 -13.79 20.91 -6.29
N LEU A 286 -12.79 20.13 -5.86
CA LEU A 286 -12.85 19.31 -4.63
C LEU A 286 -13.07 20.19 -3.39
N GLY A 287 -12.29 21.25 -3.23
CA GLY A 287 -12.45 22.18 -2.11
C GLY A 287 -13.85 22.79 -2.05
N LYS A 288 -14.41 23.17 -3.20
CA LYS A 288 -15.77 23.74 -3.27
C LYS A 288 -16.87 22.71 -2.99
N SER A 289 -16.70 21.48 -3.44
CA SER A 289 -17.73 20.43 -3.31
C SER A 289 -17.74 19.79 -1.93
N SER A 290 -16.55 19.45 -1.41
CA SER A 290 -16.41 18.58 -0.23
C SER A 290 -15.40 19.14 0.79
N GLY A 291 -14.77 20.28 0.54
CA GLY A 291 -13.70 20.81 1.41
C GLY A 291 -14.15 21.12 2.84
N SER A 292 -15.42 21.50 3.03
CA SER A 292 -16.01 21.72 4.36
C SER A 292 -16.19 20.45 5.18
N SER A 293 -16.26 19.27 4.55
CA SER A 293 -16.33 17.97 5.25
C SER A 293 -15.01 17.18 5.22
N LEU A 294 -14.09 17.53 4.30
CA LEU A 294 -12.86 16.80 4.08
C LEU A 294 -11.93 16.96 5.29
N ARG A 295 -11.64 15.83 5.94
CA ARG A 295 -10.73 15.72 7.09
C ARG A 295 -9.37 15.16 6.72
N SER A 296 -9.31 14.42 5.62
CA SER A 296 -8.11 13.69 5.24
C SER A 296 -7.93 13.71 3.73
N PHE A 297 -6.78 14.21 3.26
CA PHE A 297 -6.41 14.26 1.85
C PHE A 297 -4.96 13.77 1.70
N GLY A 298 -4.63 12.98 0.68
CA GLY A 298 -3.24 12.65 0.39
C GLY A 298 -3.05 11.53 -0.63
N GLY A 299 -1.82 11.32 -1.09
CA GLY A 299 -1.48 10.29 -2.07
C GLY A 299 -2.01 10.53 -3.49
N ILE A 300 -2.64 11.69 -3.74
CA ILE A 300 -3.07 12.09 -5.08
C ILE A 300 -2.15 13.22 -5.55
N PRO A 301 -1.29 12.97 -6.56
CA PRO A 301 -0.51 14.02 -7.19
C PRO A 301 -1.39 15.13 -7.73
N ILE A 302 -0.95 16.39 -7.64
CA ILE A 302 -1.61 17.53 -8.28
C ILE A 302 -0.71 18.04 -9.40
N SER A 303 -1.24 18.16 -10.62
CA SER A 303 -0.51 18.71 -11.75
C SER A 303 -0.01 20.12 -11.43
N LYS A 304 1.24 20.42 -11.81
CA LYS A 304 1.81 21.77 -11.66
C LYS A 304 0.91 22.79 -12.37
N ALA A 305 0.49 23.83 -11.65
CA ALA A 305 -0.29 24.91 -12.25
C ALA A 305 0.56 25.73 -13.25
N SER A 306 -0.12 26.42 -14.17
CA SER A 306 0.53 27.34 -15.09
C SER A 306 0.92 28.64 -14.35
N GLY A 307 2.12 28.66 -13.79
CA GLY A 307 2.68 29.78 -13.03
C GLY A 307 2.30 29.77 -11.54
N ALA A 308 2.66 30.85 -10.84
CA ALA A 308 2.41 30.98 -9.42
C ALA A 308 0.91 31.19 -9.12
N VAL A 309 0.37 30.42 -8.18
CA VAL A 309 -1.04 30.43 -7.79
C VAL A 309 -1.27 31.18 -6.48
N ASN A 310 -2.50 31.64 -6.27
CA ASN A 310 -2.89 32.20 -4.98
C ASN A 310 -3.13 31.06 -3.97
N PRO A 311 -2.71 31.20 -2.70
CA PRO A 311 -2.93 30.20 -1.65
C PRO A 311 -4.32 30.27 -0.99
N ASP A 312 -5.20 31.18 -1.43
CA ASP A 312 -6.55 31.40 -0.90
C ASP A 312 -7.43 30.13 -0.89
N MET A 313 -7.19 29.22 -1.83
CA MET A 313 -7.91 27.96 -1.89
C MET A 313 -7.68 27.02 -0.70
N PHE A 314 -6.65 27.21 0.12
CA PHE A 314 -6.50 26.44 1.35
C PHE A 314 -7.62 26.72 2.36
N ALA A 315 -8.25 27.90 2.31
CA ALA A 315 -9.43 28.21 3.12
C ALA A 315 -10.67 27.36 2.80
N LEU A 316 -10.67 26.66 1.66
CA LEU A 316 -11.75 25.73 1.31
C LEU A 316 -11.74 24.46 2.17
N PHE A 317 -10.69 24.22 2.96
CA PHE A 317 -10.46 22.97 3.68
C PHE A 317 -10.36 23.16 5.22
N PRO A 318 -11.37 23.75 5.89
CA PRO A 318 -11.28 24.11 7.30
C PRO A 318 -11.25 22.92 8.27
N GLN A 319 -11.63 21.72 7.83
CA GLN A 319 -11.74 20.51 8.66
C GLN A 319 -10.58 19.53 8.48
N ILE A 320 -9.59 19.84 7.63
CA ILE A 320 -8.45 18.97 7.36
C ILE A 320 -7.62 18.76 8.63
N LYS A 321 -7.38 17.49 8.94
CA LYS A 321 -6.52 16.97 10.01
C LYS A 321 -5.28 16.29 9.46
N ASP A 322 -5.43 15.57 8.34
CA ASP A 322 -4.31 14.92 7.66
C ASP A 322 -4.22 15.44 6.23
N PHE A 323 -3.09 16.07 5.89
CA PHE A 323 -2.88 16.68 4.59
C PHE A 323 -1.61 16.15 3.93
N GLY A 324 -1.79 15.45 2.82
CA GLY A 324 -0.75 15.02 1.90
C GLY A 324 -0.64 16.00 0.73
N TRP A 325 0.56 16.51 0.49
CA TRP A 325 0.86 17.46 -0.59
C TRP A 325 1.84 16.85 -1.59
N ASP A 326 1.46 16.86 -2.86
CA ASP A 326 2.27 16.28 -3.93
C ASP A 326 2.17 17.10 -5.24
N THR A 327 2.84 18.25 -5.30
CA THR A 327 2.92 19.08 -6.51
C THR A 327 4.05 20.11 -6.45
N TRP A 328 4.67 20.39 -7.61
CA TRP A 328 5.65 21.47 -7.80
C TRP A 328 5.02 22.83 -8.13
N THR A 329 3.79 23.06 -7.67
CA THR A 329 3.10 24.33 -7.91
C THR A 329 3.69 25.42 -7.03
N GLU A 330 4.09 26.52 -7.66
CA GLU A 330 4.61 27.71 -6.99
C GLU A 330 3.45 28.57 -6.47
N PHE A 331 3.65 29.22 -5.31
CA PHE A 331 2.66 30.08 -4.69
C PHE A 331 3.11 31.54 -4.63
N LYS A 332 2.16 32.46 -4.79
CA LYS A 332 2.41 33.88 -4.57
C LYS A 332 2.52 34.17 -3.07
N ILE A 333 3.70 34.57 -2.63
CA ILE A 333 3.98 34.92 -1.24
C ILE A 333 3.58 36.38 -0.98
N GLN A 334 2.28 36.60 -0.80
CA GLN A 334 1.72 37.90 -0.42
C GLN A 334 0.87 37.73 0.83
N PRO A 335 1.23 38.36 1.98
CA PRO A 335 0.52 38.14 3.25
C PRO A 335 -0.99 38.34 3.18
N LYS A 336 -1.46 39.27 2.34
CA LYS A 336 -2.90 39.54 2.14
C LYS A 336 -3.67 38.42 1.43
N LEU A 337 -2.99 37.54 0.71
CA LEU A 337 -3.59 36.44 -0.04
C LEU A 337 -3.55 35.12 0.73
N ILE A 338 -2.79 35.05 1.82
CA ILE A 338 -2.59 33.83 2.60
C ILE A 338 -3.69 33.73 3.66
N PRO A 339 -4.54 32.70 3.63
CA PRO A 339 -5.58 32.51 4.63
C PRO A 339 -4.93 32.03 5.94
N THR A 340 -4.76 32.95 6.89
CA THR A 340 -4.03 32.68 8.14
C THR A 340 -4.69 31.60 9.00
N ASP A 341 -6.01 31.43 8.90
CA ASP A 341 -6.82 30.47 9.66
C ASP A 341 -7.07 29.14 8.94
N ALA A 342 -6.62 29.00 7.68
CA ALA A 342 -6.73 27.73 6.98
C ALA A 342 -5.88 26.66 7.68
N PHE A 343 -6.34 25.41 7.65
CA PHE A 343 -5.68 24.28 8.31
C PHE A 343 -5.54 24.39 9.84
N GLY A 344 -6.42 25.14 10.53
CA GLY A 344 -6.40 25.22 12.00
C GLY A 344 -6.51 23.87 12.75
N GLN A 345 -7.09 22.84 12.12
CA GLN A 345 -7.19 21.48 12.65
C GLN A 345 -6.11 20.50 12.15
N LEU A 346 -5.16 20.96 11.32
CA LEU A 346 -4.13 20.11 10.73
C LEU A 346 -3.22 19.55 11.82
N VAL A 347 -3.17 18.22 11.93
CA VAL A 347 -2.33 17.46 12.86
C VAL A 347 -1.15 16.85 12.12
N ASP A 348 -1.42 16.25 10.95
CA ASP A 348 -0.45 15.48 10.18
C ASP A 348 -0.23 16.07 8.79
N LEU A 349 0.98 16.56 8.54
CA LEU A 349 1.42 17.03 7.23
C LEU A 349 2.36 16.02 6.58
N THR A 350 2.06 15.57 5.37
CA THR A 350 2.95 14.74 4.55
C THR A 350 3.21 15.45 3.24
N VAL A 351 4.47 15.56 2.84
CA VAL A 351 4.88 16.26 1.63
C VAL A 351 5.76 15.34 0.79
N ASP A 352 5.43 15.20 -0.50
CA ASP A 352 6.10 14.28 -1.42
C ASP A 352 6.88 15.01 -2.51
N ARG A 353 6.24 16.01 -3.14
CA ARG A 353 6.84 16.97 -4.05
C ARG A 353 6.28 18.34 -3.73
N PHE A 354 7.14 19.34 -3.64
CA PHE A 354 6.74 20.71 -3.29
C PHE A 354 7.74 21.73 -3.82
N ASP A 355 7.25 22.89 -4.23
CA ASP A 355 8.07 24.07 -4.41
C ASP A 355 8.31 24.76 -3.06
N GLY A 356 9.46 25.41 -2.85
CA GLY A 356 9.81 26.07 -1.57
C GLY A 356 8.75 27.09 -1.11
N SER A 357 8.10 27.77 -2.06
CA SER A 357 7.00 28.71 -1.79
C SER A 357 5.80 28.06 -1.05
N PHE A 358 5.60 26.75 -1.16
CA PHE A 358 4.58 26.06 -0.37
C PHE A 358 4.87 26.14 1.13
N LEU A 359 6.13 25.94 1.55
CA LEU A 359 6.50 26.04 2.97
C LEU A 359 6.51 27.49 3.46
N ASP A 360 6.81 28.44 2.58
CA ASP A 360 6.70 29.88 2.90
C ASP A 360 5.25 30.32 3.13
N VAL A 361 4.29 29.72 2.41
CA VAL A 361 2.86 29.91 2.69
C VAL A 361 2.50 29.30 4.04
N LEU A 362 2.86 28.04 4.31
CA LEU A 362 2.54 27.37 5.57
C LEU A 362 3.19 28.07 6.78
N ALA A 363 4.36 28.66 6.62
CA ALA A 363 5.03 29.45 7.64
C ALA A 363 4.22 30.70 8.04
N GLN A 364 3.40 31.24 7.13
CA GLN A 364 2.52 32.40 7.40
C GLN A 364 1.12 32.02 7.88
N MET A 365 0.79 30.73 7.90
CA MET A 365 -0.49 30.22 8.40
C MET A 365 -0.39 29.83 9.87
N GLU A 366 -1.50 29.93 10.60
CA GLU A 366 -1.61 29.45 11.97
C GLU A 366 -1.92 27.95 11.95
N LEU A 367 -0.91 27.14 12.28
CA LEU A 367 -1.04 25.69 12.40
C LEU A 367 -0.93 25.29 13.89
N PRO A 368 -1.94 25.57 14.73
CA PRO A 368 -1.86 25.33 16.17
C PRO A 368 -1.88 23.83 16.52
N SER A 369 -2.54 23.03 15.70
CA SER A 369 -2.74 21.60 15.93
C SER A 369 -1.64 20.72 15.33
N LEU A 370 -0.69 21.28 14.59
CA LEU A 370 0.33 20.50 13.87
C LEU A 370 1.23 19.78 14.86
N ARG A 371 1.38 18.46 14.69
CA ARG A 371 2.21 17.59 15.53
C ARG A 371 3.17 16.74 14.70
N THR A 372 2.75 16.35 13.50
CA THR A 372 3.53 15.47 12.63
C THR A 372 3.83 16.17 11.32
N ALA A 373 5.08 16.10 10.89
CA ALA A 373 5.48 16.51 9.55
C ALA A 373 6.39 15.46 8.90
N ALA A 374 6.16 15.16 7.63
CA ALA A 374 6.99 14.26 6.84
C ALA A 374 7.35 14.90 5.50
N PHE A 375 8.63 14.86 5.16
CA PHE A 375 9.17 15.43 3.93
C PHE A 375 9.90 14.36 3.11
N PRO A 376 9.99 14.53 1.78
CA PRO A 376 10.56 13.53 0.92
C PRO A 376 12.09 13.55 1.02
N ALA A 377 12.73 12.41 0.77
CA ALA A 377 14.19 12.32 0.86
C ALA A 377 14.95 13.27 -0.10
N THR A 378 14.27 13.76 -1.14
CA THR A 378 14.79 14.60 -2.21
C THR A 378 14.61 16.10 -1.97
N ALA A 379 13.94 16.49 -0.88
CA ALA A 379 13.76 17.89 -0.53
C ALA A 379 15.11 18.58 -0.29
N ARG A 380 15.19 19.84 -0.72
CA ARG A 380 16.35 20.72 -0.47
C ARG A 380 16.05 21.57 0.77
N GLY A 381 17.05 22.29 1.28
CA GLY A 381 17.03 23.12 2.51
C GLY A 381 15.98 24.24 2.59
N ASP A 382 14.98 24.21 1.72
CA ASP A 382 13.82 25.09 1.76
C ASP A 382 12.98 24.76 3.00
N GLY A 383 12.42 25.79 3.65
CA GLY A 383 11.55 25.63 4.82
C GLY A 383 12.15 25.98 6.17
N ALA A 384 13.33 26.61 6.22
CA ALA A 384 13.92 27.13 7.47
C ALA A 384 12.91 27.96 8.30
N GLN A 385 12.15 28.84 7.64
CA GLN A 385 11.14 29.66 8.29
C GLN A 385 9.96 28.84 8.83
N PHE A 386 9.58 27.75 8.13
CA PHE A 386 8.53 26.83 8.60
C PHE A 386 8.95 26.16 9.91
N PHE A 387 10.17 25.62 10.00
CA PHE A 387 10.66 25.00 11.24
C PHE A 387 10.85 26.02 12.36
N LYS A 388 11.31 27.23 12.04
CA LYS A 388 11.44 28.30 13.03
C LYS A 388 10.10 28.67 13.67
N ILE A 389 9.00 28.70 12.89
CA ILE A 389 7.68 29.09 13.38
C ILE A 389 6.93 27.92 14.03
N HIS A 390 6.97 26.73 13.41
CA HIS A 390 6.13 25.60 13.81
C HIS A 390 6.89 24.44 14.46
N GLY A 391 8.21 24.41 14.39
CA GLY A 391 9.04 23.30 14.85
C GLY A 391 8.85 22.96 16.33
N ALA A 392 8.65 23.96 17.18
CA ALA A 392 8.40 23.75 18.62
C ALA A 392 7.12 22.97 18.93
N LYS A 393 6.19 22.84 17.97
CA LYS A 393 4.95 22.06 18.13
C LYS A 393 5.10 20.62 17.64
N LEU A 394 6.13 20.34 16.85
CA LEU A 394 6.33 19.04 16.22
C LEU A 394 6.80 18.01 17.25
N GLN A 395 6.07 16.90 17.29
CA GLN A 395 6.39 15.73 18.11
C GLN A 395 6.97 14.61 17.25
N GLU A 396 6.51 14.51 16.00
CA GLU A 396 7.03 13.56 15.03
C GLU A 396 7.50 14.28 13.76
N LEU A 397 8.73 14.02 13.34
CA LEU A 397 9.32 14.67 12.16
C LEU A 397 10.05 13.63 11.32
N THR A 398 9.70 13.52 10.05
CA THR A 398 10.37 12.63 9.09
C THR A 398 11.11 13.43 8.03
N LEU A 399 12.43 13.24 7.93
CA LEU A 399 13.34 14.00 7.04
C LEU A 399 14.38 13.09 6.38
N SER A 400 15.02 13.55 5.30
CA SER A 400 16.27 12.95 4.81
C SER A 400 17.45 13.21 5.74
N GLU A 401 18.48 12.37 5.65
CA GLU A 401 19.80 12.62 6.23
C GLU A 401 20.31 14.05 5.93
N ARG A 402 20.20 14.51 4.68
CA ARG A 402 20.70 15.83 4.26
C ARG A 402 19.97 16.99 4.92
N GLN A 403 18.65 16.88 5.07
CA GLN A 403 17.85 17.91 5.75
C GLN A 403 18.14 17.96 7.26
N ILE A 404 18.41 16.80 7.88
CA ILE A 404 18.79 16.73 9.29
C ILE A 404 20.15 17.43 9.51
N GLU A 405 21.08 17.29 8.55
CA GLU A 405 22.39 17.95 8.57
C GLU A 405 22.37 19.43 8.16
N ASP A 406 21.24 19.91 7.63
CA ASP A 406 21.15 21.25 7.07
C ASP A 406 21.18 22.32 8.18
N PRO A 407 22.23 23.15 8.24
CA PRO A 407 22.34 24.19 9.26
C PRO A 407 21.26 25.26 9.15
N GLU A 408 20.65 25.47 7.97
CA GLU A 408 19.58 26.44 7.80
C GLU A 408 18.27 25.95 8.42
N LEU A 409 17.99 24.65 8.36
CA LEU A 409 16.82 24.07 9.00
C LEU A 409 16.97 24.00 10.52
N ALA A 410 18.21 23.85 11.02
CA ALA A 410 18.59 23.83 12.43
C ALA A 410 17.62 23.00 13.30
N ILE A 411 17.24 21.81 12.83
CA ILE A 411 16.11 21.05 13.37
C ILE A 411 16.23 20.73 14.86
N TRP A 412 17.46 20.53 15.35
CA TRP A 412 17.75 20.22 16.75
C TRP A 412 17.44 21.40 17.68
N HIS A 413 17.58 22.62 17.17
CA HIS A 413 17.25 23.85 17.88
C HIS A 413 15.77 24.22 17.70
N ASN A 414 15.27 24.12 16.46
CA ASN A 414 13.93 24.57 16.09
C ASN A 414 12.81 23.61 16.51
N CYS A 415 13.11 22.33 16.76
CA CYS A 415 12.11 21.30 17.11
C CYS A 415 12.33 20.70 18.52
N PRO A 416 12.39 21.50 19.60
CA PRO A 416 12.76 21.02 20.93
C PRO A 416 11.81 19.96 21.53
N SER A 417 10.56 19.87 21.05
CA SER A 417 9.55 18.91 21.52
C SER A 417 9.52 17.59 20.75
N LEU A 418 10.50 17.35 19.88
CA LEU A 418 10.54 16.16 19.04
C LEU A 418 10.75 14.89 19.86
N THR A 419 9.79 13.97 19.81
CA THR A 419 9.86 12.65 20.47
C THR A 419 10.19 11.53 19.48
N VAL A 420 9.80 11.68 18.22
CA VAL A 420 10.04 10.69 17.16
C VAL A 420 10.70 11.34 15.94
N LEU A 421 11.92 10.91 15.62
CA LEU A 421 12.61 11.29 14.39
C LEU A 421 12.54 10.15 13.37
N GLY A 422 11.82 10.38 12.28
CA GLY A 422 11.87 9.58 11.07
C GLY A 422 13.06 9.96 10.19
N VAL A 423 13.88 8.98 9.79
CA VAL A 423 15.00 9.19 8.87
C VAL A 423 14.70 8.47 7.55
N CYS A 424 14.32 9.24 6.55
CA CYS A 424 14.13 8.77 5.18
C CYS A 424 15.48 8.48 4.51
N TYR A 425 15.61 7.32 3.88
CA TYR A 425 16.80 6.95 3.13
C TYR A 425 16.49 6.16 1.86
N ASP A 426 17.41 6.19 0.90
CA ASP A 426 17.34 5.42 -0.34
C ASP A 426 18.75 4.99 -0.84
N LYS A 427 18.84 4.45 -2.07
CA LYS A 427 20.12 4.04 -2.68
C LYS A 427 21.12 5.18 -2.82
N GLN A 428 20.62 6.37 -3.13
CA GLN A 428 21.41 7.56 -3.45
C GLN A 428 21.75 8.35 -2.18
N HIS A 429 20.96 8.17 -1.12
CA HIS A 429 21.03 8.91 0.13
C HIS A 429 21.07 7.94 1.32
N PRO A 430 22.22 7.27 1.57
CA PRO A 430 22.40 6.41 2.73
C PRO A 430 22.45 7.23 4.01
N VAL A 431 21.96 6.69 5.13
CA VAL A 431 22.08 7.36 6.43
C VAL A 431 23.52 7.35 6.91
N ARG A 432 24.11 8.54 7.09
CA ARG A 432 25.47 8.69 7.65
C ARG A 432 25.44 8.96 9.14
N SER A 433 26.56 8.68 9.80
CA SER A 433 26.73 8.95 11.24
C SER A 433 26.71 10.43 11.61
N SER A 434 26.90 11.34 10.65
CA SER A 434 26.92 12.78 10.86
C SER A 434 25.54 13.40 11.10
N CYS A 435 24.46 12.79 10.61
CA CYS A 435 23.14 13.42 10.70
C CYS A 435 22.63 13.56 12.13
N LEU A 436 23.05 12.67 13.04
CA LEU A 436 22.69 12.76 14.46
C LEU A 436 23.73 13.50 15.32
N LYS A 437 24.70 14.19 14.69
CA LYS A 437 25.64 15.03 15.43
C LYS A 437 24.98 16.37 15.73
N THR A 438 24.79 16.63 17.01
CA THR A 438 24.34 17.92 17.51
C THR A 438 25.24 18.35 18.66
N SER A 439 25.55 19.66 18.71
CA SER A 439 26.24 20.30 19.83
C SER A 439 25.33 20.45 21.05
N GLU A 440 24.02 20.42 20.85
CA GLU A 440 23.01 20.63 21.89
C GLU A 440 22.42 19.29 22.34
N THR A 441 22.01 19.22 23.61
CA THR A 441 21.30 18.05 24.13
C THR A 441 19.81 18.17 23.81
N HIS A 442 19.26 17.19 23.08
CA HIS A 442 17.85 17.10 22.77
C HIS A 442 17.13 16.20 23.80
N ALA A 443 16.49 16.84 24.77
CA ALA A 443 15.99 16.18 25.98
C ALA A 443 14.86 15.16 25.76
N TYR A 444 14.06 15.30 24.69
CA TYR A 444 12.81 14.55 24.52
C TYR A 444 12.83 13.51 23.41
N LEU A 445 13.93 13.34 22.66
CA LEU A 445 13.94 12.40 21.54
C LEU A 445 13.97 10.97 22.08
N GLU A 446 12.86 10.24 21.95
CA GLU A 446 12.66 8.90 22.49
C GLU A 446 12.89 7.81 21.43
N ARG A 447 12.56 8.11 20.16
CA ARG A 447 12.53 7.12 19.10
C ARG A 447 13.12 7.64 17.79
N ILE A 448 13.94 6.80 17.14
CA ILE A 448 14.42 7.00 15.77
C ILE A 448 13.85 5.90 14.87
N VAL A 449 13.13 6.29 13.82
CA VAL A 449 12.51 5.36 12.87
C VAL A 449 13.14 5.53 11.49
N PHE A 450 13.88 4.52 11.02
CA PHE A 450 14.38 4.52 9.66
C PHE A 450 13.27 4.18 8.68
N ARG A 451 13.10 4.98 7.62
CA ARG A 451 12.09 4.75 6.57
C ARG A 451 12.80 4.60 5.23
N ALA A 452 12.75 3.41 4.66
CA ALA A 452 13.26 3.16 3.32
C ALA A 452 12.17 3.52 2.30
N LYS A 453 12.53 4.19 1.20
CA LYS A 453 11.59 4.37 0.08
C LYS A 453 11.31 3.07 -0.68
N GLU A 454 12.23 2.11 -0.63
CA GLU A 454 12.12 0.83 -1.32
C GLU A 454 12.63 -0.28 -0.38
N PHE A 455 11.98 -1.46 -0.38
CA PHE A 455 12.41 -2.65 0.36
C PHE A 455 13.70 -3.24 -0.19
N GLN A 456 14.78 -2.51 -0.01
CA GLN A 456 16.05 -2.93 -0.50
C GLN A 456 16.86 -3.54 0.62
N ARG A 457 17.51 -4.65 0.29
CA ARG A 457 18.60 -5.15 1.10
C ARG A 457 19.67 -4.07 1.14
N LEU A 458 20.00 -3.61 2.34
CA LEU A 458 21.11 -2.69 2.56
C LEU A 458 22.37 -3.24 1.86
N THR A 459 22.96 -2.40 1.01
CA THR A 459 24.26 -2.66 0.40
C THR A 459 25.34 -2.73 1.47
N GLN A 460 26.50 -3.32 1.14
CA GLN A 460 27.58 -3.41 2.12
C GLN A 460 28.07 -2.03 2.61
N PRO A 461 28.23 -1.00 1.76
CA PRO A 461 28.54 0.36 2.22
C PRO A 461 27.49 0.92 3.17
N GLN A 462 26.20 0.79 2.84
CA GLN A 462 25.10 1.23 3.73
C GLN A 462 25.13 0.53 5.09
N LYS A 463 25.45 -0.77 5.13
CA LYS A 463 25.60 -1.49 6.40
C LYS A 463 26.80 -1.00 7.22
N ILE A 464 27.85 -0.50 6.59
CA ILE A 464 29.02 0.07 7.28
C ILE A 464 28.64 1.41 7.89
N GLU A 465 28.04 2.32 7.10
CA GLU A 465 27.54 3.62 7.56
C GLU A 465 26.53 3.48 8.71
N LEU A 466 25.57 2.56 8.55
CA LEU A 466 24.61 2.27 9.62
C LEU A 466 25.32 1.75 10.87
N GLY A 467 26.34 0.91 10.74
CA GLY A 467 27.13 0.44 11.88
C GLY A 467 27.90 1.56 12.59
N GLN A 468 28.41 2.53 11.83
CA GLN A 468 29.04 3.72 12.39
C GLN A 468 28.02 4.60 13.12
N LEU A 469 26.82 4.77 12.55
CA LEU A 469 25.72 5.48 13.19
C LEU A 469 25.32 4.82 14.53
N MET A 470 25.14 3.50 14.55
CA MET A 470 24.82 2.76 15.79
C MET A 470 25.92 2.93 16.84
N THR A 471 27.18 2.97 16.41
CA THR A 471 28.33 3.22 17.29
C THR A 471 28.34 4.65 17.81
N ALA A 472 28.02 5.63 16.97
CA ALA A 472 27.91 7.03 17.38
C ALA A 472 26.78 7.23 18.40
N LEU A 473 25.61 6.62 18.17
CA LEU A 473 24.47 6.66 19.10
C LEU A 473 24.82 6.07 20.47
N ARG A 474 25.70 5.07 20.52
CA ARG A 474 26.24 4.56 21.79
C ARG A 474 26.98 5.63 22.59
N SER A 475 27.75 6.51 21.96
CA SER A 475 28.51 7.54 22.69
C SER A 475 27.77 8.85 22.91
N THR A 476 26.60 9.06 22.28
CA THR A 476 25.97 10.38 22.27
C THR A 476 25.25 10.68 23.60
N ALA A 477 25.77 11.62 24.38
CA ALA A 477 25.06 12.21 25.51
C ALA A 477 23.90 13.13 25.06
N SER A 478 23.89 13.52 23.78
CA SER A 478 22.93 14.47 23.22
C SER A 478 21.49 13.97 23.17
N PHE A 479 21.21 12.68 23.34
CA PHE A 479 19.84 12.12 23.32
C PHE A 479 19.56 11.28 24.58
N PRO A 480 19.44 11.91 25.77
CA PRO A 480 19.30 11.20 27.03
C PRO A 480 17.98 10.40 27.15
N ALA A 481 16.93 10.82 26.44
CA ALA A 481 15.64 10.13 26.41
C ALA A 481 15.53 9.02 25.35
N LEU A 482 16.54 8.83 24.49
CA LEU A 482 16.46 7.83 23.41
C LEU A 482 16.33 6.43 24.01
N ARG A 483 15.29 5.70 23.61
CA ARG A 483 15.01 4.31 24.04
C ARG A 483 14.77 3.37 22.88
N GLU A 484 14.37 3.88 21.71
CA GLU A 484 13.96 3.05 20.59
C GLU A 484 14.64 3.44 19.28
N ILE A 485 15.14 2.44 18.57
CA ILE A 485 15.55 2.55 17.17
C ILE A 485 14.79 1.49 16.39
N GLN A 486 14.05 1.89 15.36
CA GLN A 486 13.32 0.98 14.48
C GLN A 486 13.93 1.01 13.08
N HIS A 487 14.18 -0.17 12.51
CA HIS A 487 14.71 -0.28 11.15
C HIS A 487 13.98 -1.36 10.33
N PRO A 488 13.44 -1.04 9.14
CA PRO A 488 12.56 -1.94 8.39
C PRO A 488 13.30 -3.20 7.90
N SER A 489 14.59 -3.07 7.55
CA SER A 489 15.41 -4.23 7.14
C SER A 489 15.96 -5.08 8.30
N CYS A 490 15.63 -4.76 9.56
CA CYS A 490 16.12 -5.49 10.71
C CYS A 490 15.32 -6.79 10.91
N ASN A 491 15.91 -7.91 10.49
CA ASN A 491 15.33 -9.23 10.64
C ASN A 491 16.08 -10.01 11.71
N TRP A 492 15.36 -10.50 12.72
CA TRP A 492 15.97 -11.25 13.81
C TRP A 492 16.32 -12.67 13.37
N PRO A 493 17.57 -13.10 13.58
CA PRO A 493 17.99 -14.47 13.29
C PRO A 493 17.29 -15.47 14.23
N THR A 494 17.03 -16.68 13.74
CA THR A 494 16.31 -17.70 14.52
C THR A 494 17.23 -18.81 15.01
N THR A 495 18.35 -19.03 14.34
CA THR A 495 19.34 -20.07 14.67
C THR A 495 20.58 -19.48 15.37
N GLU A 496 21.28 -20.31 16.17
CA GLU A 496 22.48 -19.87 16.90
C GLU A 496 23.61 -19.40 15.97
N HIS A 497 23.79 -20.09 14.84
CA HIS A 497 24.78 -19.73 13.83
C HIS A 497 24.50 -18.34 13.21
N GLU A 498 23.24 -18.08 12.87
CA GLU A 498 22.81 -16.76 12.37
C GLU A 498 22.93 -15.67 13.43
N ILE A 499 22.60 -15.98 14.70
CA ILE A 499 22.76 -15.05 15.82
C ILE A 499 24.22 -14.61 15.95
N LYS A 500 25.17 -15.57 15.93
CA LYS A 500 26.61 -15.30 16.04
C LYS A 500 27.15 -14.43 14.91
N SER A 501 26.60 -14.57 13.71
CA SER A 501 27.04 -13.87 12.50
C SER A 501 26.26 -12.56 12.23
N SER A 502 25.09 -12.37 12.83
CA SER A 502 24.21 -11.23 12.57
C SER A 502 24.78 -9.92 13.11
N ARG A 503 24.90 -8.91 12.23
CA ARG A 503 25.26 -7.54 12.61
C ARG A 503 24.15 -6.86 13.42
N TRP A 504 22.89 -7.17 13.13
CA TRP A 504 21.74 -6.63 13.86
C TRP A 504 21.77 -7.02 15.33
N VAL A 505 22.13 -8.27 15.63
CA VAL A 505 22.30 -8.73 17.03
C VAL A 505 23.43 -7.97 17.72
N LYS A 506 24.59 -7.82 17.07
CA LYS A 506 25.73 -7.08 17.63
C LYS A 506 25.38 -5.61 17.92
N TRP A 507 24.68 -4.95 17.00
CA TRP A 507 24.23 -3.57 17.22
C TRP A 507 23.17 -3.50 18.34
N ALA A 508 22.19 -4.40 18.35
CA ALA A 508 21.17 -4.44 19.40
C ALA A 508 21.76 -4.67 20.79
N GLU A 509 22.71 -5.61 20.94
CA GLU A 509 23.41 -5.84 22.21
C GLU A 509 24.24 -4.62 22.62
N SER A 510 24.90 -3.96 21.66
CA SER A 510 25.68 -2.74 21.94
C SER A 510 24.83 -1.55 22.35
N LEU A 511 23.61 -1.41 21.80
CA LEU A 511 22.68 -0.33 22.15
C LEU A 511 22.04 -0.58 23.52
N LEU A 512 21.80 -1.85 23.87
CA LEU A 512 21.20 -2.26 25.13
C LEU A 512 22.05 -1.86 26.35
N GLU A 513 23.37 -1.71 26.19
CA GLU A 513 24.26 -1.18 27.24
C GLU A 513 23.86 0.22 27.72
N ARG A 514 23.03 0.95 26.95
CA ARG A 514 22.46 2.26 27.29
C ARG A 514 20.94 2.27 27.39
N ASP A 515 20.33 1.10 27.55
CA ASP A 515 18.86 0.96 27.58
C ASP A 515 18.18 1.44 26.28
N VAL A 516 18.88 1.32 25.14
CA VAL A 516 18.32 1.58 23.81
C VAL A 516 18.02 0.25 23.12
N HIS A 517 16.78 0.08 22.69
CA HIS A 517 16.30 -1.12 22.03
C HIS A 517 16.23 -0.95 20.51
N LEU A 518 16.76 -1.93 19.79
CA LEU A 518 16.60 -2.03 18.35
C LEU A 518 15.37 -2.90 18.02
N PHE A 519 14.50 -2.40 17.13
CA PHE A 519 13.27 -3.03 16.69
C PHE A 519 13.30 -3.35 15.19
N GLY A 520 12.74 -4.51 14.84
CA GLY A 520 12.47 -4.93 13.47
C GLY A 520 11.19 -4.29 12.90
N PRO A 521 10.82 -4.61 11.64
CA PRO A 521 9.64 -4.06 10.98
C PRO A 521 8.34 -4.35 11.74
N ASN A 522 8.24 -5.54 12.36
CA ASN A 522 7.02 -5.96 13.07
C ASN A 522 6.89 -5.42 14.51
N GLY A 523 7.65 -4.39 14.89
CA GLY A 523 7.67 -3.90 16.27
C GLY A 523 8.23 -4.91 17.29
N VAL A 524 8.95 -5.93 16.82
CA VAL A 524 9.60 -6.92 17.69
C VAL A 524 11.02 -6.46 18.02
N ARG A 525 11.35 -6.34 19.31
CA ARG A 525 12.72 -6.07 19.79
C ARG A 525 13.57 -7.32 19.91
N TRP A 526 14.89 -7.17 19.78
CA TRP A 526 15.83 -8.22 20.18
C TRP A 526 15.72 -8.51 21.67
N ARG A 527 15.72 -9.79 22.03
CA ARG A 527 15.82 -10.25 23.41
C ARG A 527 17.10 -11.08 23.53
N PRO A 528 18.11 -10.63 24.30
CA PRO A 528 19.31 -11.41 24.53
C PRO A 528 18.94 -12.80 25.03
N ARG A 529 19.49 -13.85 24.39
CA ARG A 529 19.33 -15.21 24.90
C ARG A 529 20.15 -15.35 26.18
N LEU A 530 19.65 -16.14 27.12
CA LEU A 530 20.37 -16.47 28.35
C LEU A 530 21.75 -17.01 27.98
N LYS A 531 22.80 -16.23 28.24
CA LYS A 531 24.17 -16.71 28.20
C LYS A 531 24.29 -17.65 29.38
N PHE A 532 24.46 -18.95 29.15
CA PHE A 532 24.83 -19.87 30.21
C PHE A 532 26.10 -19.31 30.82
N VAL A 533 26.01 -18.80 32.05
CA VAL A 533 27.18 -18.39 32.81
C VAL A 533 27.95 -19.68 33.03
N THR A 534 28.96 -19.94 32.19
CA THR A 534 29.90 -21.02 32.41
C THR A 534 30.57 -20.67 33.72
N LYS A 535 30.07 -21.23 34.83
CA LYS A 535 30.75 -21.17 36.11
C LYS A 535 32.10 -21.81 35.87
N ASN A 536 33.13 -21.00 35.67
CA ASN A 536 34.51 -21.48 35.70
C ASN A 536 34.66 -22.16 37.07
N LYS A 537 34.77 -23.48 37.07
CA LYS A 537 35.11 -24.24 38.26
C LYS A 537 36.47 -23.72 38.70
N GLN A 538 36.50 -23.01 39.83
CA GLN A 538 37.72 -22.67 40.55
C GLN A 538 38.40 -23.95 41.05
#